data_AF-A0A9P1FH53-F1
#
_entry.id   AF-A0A9P1FH53-F1
#
_cell.length_a   1.000
_cell.length_b   1.000
_cell.length_c   1.000
_cell.angle_alpha   90.00
_cell.angle_beta   90.00
_cell.angle_gamma   90.00
#
_symmetry.space_group_name_H-M   'P 1'
#
loop_
_entity.id
_entity.type
_entity.pdbx_description
1 polymer ?
#
loop_
_entity_poly.entity_id
_entity_poly.type
_entity_poly.pdbx_seq_one_letter_code
_entity_poly.pdbx_strand_id
1 'polypeptide(L)'
;MEVEEGTQLQKERALLLGELSTLRAKFELTLQTLRSLLGLQLSCSWADIVEHVELLTRLADGRKTKEAKEPSDAEEREVEELQQLLLNAEMDLDEKERQLEEQQNRVQSLSNVLAKQQNVLDMTAAQISNQQEQKDLVAKQSEQLMSLTLERDRLRDERDRLWQEANHLRELNHVQQRSLQEKESQLSSAEASLATNQQALLKREQELCALQADHQRQQVEIEELCEAVAWREGEVDRIRSQLDIYEAAERRKHSYRSGSSSFLGRVASARSLDGSEPGSSLSSAQPSARGERRNESSVPSTPGAGIHGAVSPASSRRALRPVAPLASMDKEERAAFLSHFPMASRTERHLRHRINDSNHRY
;
A
#
# COMPACT_ATOMS: atom_id res chain seq x y z
N MET A 1 25.47 42.25 -6.22
CA MET A 1 26.32 43.41 -6.50
C MET A 1 25.60 44.47 -7.33
N GLU A 2 25.13 44.20 -8.55
CA GLU A 2 24.44 45.24 -9.37
C GLU A 2 23.16 45.83 -8.73
N VAL A 3 22.43 45.03 -7.93
CA VAL A 3 21.22 45.51 -7.23
C VAL A 3 21.56 46.45 -6.08
N GLU A 4 22.72 46.29 -5.43
CA GLU A 4 23.13 47.13 -4.31
C GLU A 4 23.59 48.52 -4.80
N GLU A 5 24.35 48.56 -5.91
CA GLU A 5 24.77 49.82 -6.56
C GLU A 5 23.56 50.66 -7.02
N GLY A 6 22.52 50.02 -7.56
CA GLY A 6 21.28 50.71 -7.95
C GLY A 6 20.56 51.38 -6.78
N THR A 7 20.51 50.71 -5.63
CA THR A 7 19.88 51.30 -4.42
C THR A 7 20.72 52.41 -3.81
N GLN A 8 22.05 52.37 -3.96
CA GLN A 8 22.95 53.41 -3.45
C GLN A 8 22.83 54.70 -4.27
N LEU A 9 22.82 54.61 -5.61
CA LEU A 9 22.62 55.76 -6.50
C LEU A 9 21.25 56.44 -6.29
N GLN A 10 20.21 55.67 -6.00
CA GLN A 10 18.90 56.23 -5.67
C GLN A 10 18.90 57.01 -4.35
N LYS A 11 19.60 56.50 -3.33
CA LYS A 11 19.78 57.20 -2.05
C LYS A 11 20.55 58.50 -2.22
N GLU A 12 21.65 58.49 -2.98
CA GLU A 12 22.45 59.69 -3.25
C GLU A 12 21.66 60.74 -4.03
N ARG A 13 20.91 60.34 -5.06
CA ARG A 13 20.01 61.25 -5.80
C ARG A 13 18.95 61.88 -4.90
N ALA A 14 18.34 61.11 -4.01
CA ALA A 14 17.35 61.62 -3.07
C ALA A 14 17.96 62.63 -2.09
N LEU A 15 19.19 62.37 -1.61
CA LEU A 15 19.94 63.27 -0.74
C LEU A 15 20.23 64.61 -1.44
N LEU A 16 20.77 64.56 -2.66
CA LEU A 16 21.09 65.77 -3.45
C LEU A 16 19.84 66.60 -3.76
N LEU A 17 18.70 65.97 -4.05
CA LEU A 17 17.43 66.68 -4.25
C LEU A 17 16.95 67.37 -2.96
N GLY A 18 17.15 66.73 -1.81
CA GLY A 18 16.88 67.32 -0.49
C GLY A 18 17.75 68.55 -0.23
N GLU A 19 19.06 68.46 -0.49
CA GLU A 19 19.99 69.58 -0.32
C GLU A 19 19.67 70.76 -1.24
N LEU A 20 19.36 70.50 -2.52
CA LEU A 20 18.96 71.54 -3.47
C LEU A 20 17.66 72.24 -3.07
N SER A 21 16.68 71.49 -2.56
CA SER A 21 15.43 72.08 -2.07
C SER A 21 15.66 72.98 -0.84
N THR A 22 16.57 72.57 0.04
CA THR A 22 16.97 73.33 1.23
C THR A 22 17.73 74.60 0.87
N LEU A 23 18.64 74.53 -0.10
CA LEU A 23 19.39 75.68 -0.61
C LEU A 23 18.45 76.70 -1.26
N ARG A 24 17.49 76.23 -2.07
CA ARG A 24 16.47 77.09 -2.69
C ARG A 24 15.62 77.79 -1.64
N ALA A 25 15.20 77.08 -0.59
CA ALA A 25 14.42 77.68 0.49
C ALA A 25 15.22 78.77 1.25
N LYS A 26 16.51 78.52 1.53
CA LYS A 26 17.41 79.52 2.15
C LYS A 26 17.60 80.75 1.27
N PHE A 27 17.77 80.56 -0.03
CA PHE A 27 17.90 81.66 -0.99
C PHE A 27 16.63 82.52 -1.03
N GLU A 28 15.45 81.90 -1.11
CA GLU A 28 14.18 82.66 -1.09
C GLU A 28 13.93 83.38 0.22
N LEU A 29 14.27 82.76 1.36
CA LEU A 29 14.18 83.43 2.65
C LEU A 29 15.08 84.67 2.69
N THR A 30 16.32 84.54 2.20
CA THR A 30 17.28 85.66 2.13
C THR A 30 16.75 86.78 1.24
N LEU A 31 16.16 86.44 0.08
CA LEU A 31 15.50 87.42 -0.79
C LEU A 31 14.34 88.11 -0.08
N GLN A 32 13.50 87.36 0.62
CA GLN A 32 12.36 87.93 1.33
C GLN A 32 12.79 88.84 2.48
N THR A 33 13.83 88.47 3.23
CA THR A 33 14.42 89.32 4.28
C THR A 33 14.96 90.62 3.68
N LEU A 34 15.68 90.55 2.56
CA LEU A 34 16.22 91.74 1.90
C LEU A 34 15.12 92.64 1.32
N ARG A 35 14.08 92.06 0.71
CA ARG A 35 12.89 92.82 0.27
C ARG A 35 12.22 93.53 1.44
N SER A 36 12.07 92.84 2.58
CA SER A 36 11.46 93.42 3.79
C SER A 36 12.31 94.54 4.37
N LEU A 37 13.64 94.37 4.46
CA LEU A 37 14.55 95.39 5.01
C LEU A 37 14.60 96.65 4.14
N LEU A 38 14.50 96.48 2.82
CA LEU A 38 14.57 97.56 1.85
C LEU A 38 13.19 98.15 1.47
N GLY A 39 12.09 97.60 2.00
CA GLY A 39 10.74 98.02 1.65
C GLY A 39 10.35 97.75 0.19
N LEU A 40 10.97 96.76 -0.45
CA LEU A 40 10.74 96.42 -1.85
C LEU A 40 9.53 95.48 -2.02
N GLN A 41 8.90 95.54 -3.18
CA GLN A 41 7.76 94.65 -3.51
C GLN A 41 8.21 93.19 -3.61
N LEU A 42 7.28 92.26 -3.33
CA LEU A 42 7.50 90.81 -3.39
C LEU A 42 7.93 90.31 -4.79
N SER A 43 7.61 91.06 -5.85
CA SER A 43 7.98 90.79 -7.23
C SER A 43 9.41 91.20 -7.60
N CYS A 44 10.11 91.94 -6.74
CA CYS A 44 11.47 92.40 -7.02
C CYS A 44 12.44 91.22 -7.11
N SER A 45 13.17 91.13 -8.21
CA SER A 45 14.23 90.17 -8.44
C SER A 45 15.49 90.53 -7.66
N TRP A 46 16.47 89.62 -7.64
CA TRP A 46 17.78 89.90 -7.05
C TRP A 46 18.46 91.14 -7.67
N ALA A 47 18.26 91.36 -8.97
CA ALA A 47 18.83 92.52 -9.66
C ALA A 47 18.27 93.84 -9.12
N ASP A 48 16.96 93.90 -8.85
CA ASP A 48 16.30 95.10 -8.31
C ASP A 48 16.77 95.41 -6.88
N ILE A 49 17.02 94.37 -6.08
CA ILE A 49 17.56 94.49 -4.72
C ILE A 49 18.97 95.10 -4.75
N VAL A 50 19.84 94.60 -5.64
CA VAL A 50 21.21 95.12 -5.77
C VAL A 50 21.21 96.56 -6.26
N GLU A 51 20.39 96.90 -7.26
CA GLU A 51 20.27 98.27 -7.76
C GLU A 51 19.78 99.23 -6.66
N HIS A 52 18.82 98.80 -5.82
CA HIS A 52 18.32 99.62 -4.72
C HIS A 52 19.37 99.85 -3.62
N VAL A 53 20.17 98.83 -3.30
CA VAL A 53 21.29 98.97 -2.35
C VAL A 53 22.37 99.92 -2.91
N GLU A 54 22.67 99.85 -4.20
CA GLU A 54 23.59 100.79 -4.85
C GLU A 54 23.08 102.24 -4.81
N LEU A 55 21.77 102.46 -5.02
CA LEU A 55 21.15 103.78 -4.88
C LEU A 55 21.19 104.32 -3.45
N LEU A 56 20.90 103.46 -2.45
CA LEU A 56 21.01 103.83 -1.03
C LEU A 56 22.45 104.17 -0.64
N THR A 57 23.43 103.45 -1.18
CA THR A 57 24.85 103.73 -0.94
C THR A 57 25.25 105.09 -1.53
N ARG A 58 24.78 105.41 -2.75
CA ARG A 58 24.98 106.74 -3.38
C ARG A 58 24.29 107.88 -2.61
N LEU A 59 23.15 107.62 -1.98
CA LEU A 59 22.43 108.58 -1.15
C LEU A 59 23.09 108.77 0.23
N ALA A 60 23.65 107.71 0.82
CA ALA A 60 24.37 107.75 2.08
C ALA A 60 25.66 108.58 1.99
N ASP A 61 26.33 108.56 0.83
CA ASP A 61 27.51 109.41 0.56
C ASP A 61 27.17 110.92 0.40
N GLY A 62 25.89 111.28 0.28
CA GLY A 62 25.42 112.67 0.09
C GLY A 62 24.89 113.39 1.34
N ARG A 63 24.69 112.71 2.48
CA ARG A 63 24.13 113.33 3.72
C ARG A 63 25.17 113.50 4.81
N LYS A 64 26.00 114.55 4.70
CA LYS A 64 26.75 115.12 5.83
C LYS A 64 26.58 116.64 5.87
N THR A 65 25.47 117.13 6.42
CA THR A 65 25.26 118.52 6.85
C THR A 65 24.07 118.54 7.82
N LYS A 66 24.31 118.83 9.12
CA LYS A 66 23.96 120.10 9.83
C LYS A 66 22.44 120.23 10.06
N GLU A 67 21.90 120.58 11.22
CA GLU A 67 22.35 121.49 12.27
C GLU A 67 21.46 121.27 13.51
N ALA A 68 22.06 121.39 14.70
CA ALA A 68 21.35 121.46 15.98
C ALA A 68 20.76 122.86 16.18
N LYS A 69 19.54 122.95 16.74
CA LYS A 69 18.83 124.19 17.05
C LYS A 69 18.61 124.24 18.57
N GLU A 70 19.06 125.33 19.19
CA GLU A 70 19.07 125.60 20.64
C GLU A 70 17.68 125.97 21.20
N PRO A 71 17.38 125.65 22.48
CA PRO A 71 16.03 125.71 23.01
C PRO A 71 15.66 127.05 23.69
N SER A 72 14.38 127.44 23.53
CA SER A 72 13.71 128.58 24.17
C SER A 72 12.88 128.13 25.38
N ASP A 73 12.77 128.91 26.47
CA ASP A 73 12.14 128.59 27.79
C ASP A 73 10.70 128.03 27.85
N ALA A 74 9.99 127.86 26.71
CA ALA A 74 8.78 127.02 26.61
C ALA A 74 9.13 125.53 26.42
N GLU A 75 10.30 125.28 25.84
CA GLU A 75 10.91 123.99 25.64
C GLU A 75 11.41 123.39 26.97
N GLU A 76 11.68 124.15 28.03
CA GLU A 76 12.05 123.55 29.34
C GLU A 76 10.89 122.76 29.96
N ARG A 77 9.64 123.24 29.86
CA ARG A 77 8.46 122.48 30.32
C ARG A 77 8.12 121.33 29.39
N GLU A 78 8.26 121.52 28.08
CA GLU A 78 8.14 120.42 27.12
C GLU A 78 9.26 119.39 27.31
N VAL A 79 10.48 119.80 27.71
CA VAL A 79 11.62 118.92 28.02
C VAL A 79 11.39 118.18 29.32
N GLU A 80 10.81 118.80 30.36
CA GLU A 80 10.41 118.10 31.59
C GLU A 80 9.30 117.07 31.31
N GLU A 81 8.26 117.44 30.54
CA GLU A 81 7.21 116.49 30.11
C GLU A 81 7.77 115.37 29.24
N LEU A 82 8.69 115.69 28.31
CA LEU A 82 9.39 114.71 27.47
C LEU A 82 10.32 113.82 28.31
N GLN A 83 10.99 114.34 29.33
CA GLN A 83 11.81 113.55 30.26
C GLN A 83 10.94 112.60 31.08
N GLN A 84 9.76 113.05 31.56
CA GLN A 84 8.81 112.19 32.26
C GLN A 84 8.21 111.12 31.34
N LEU A 85 7.94 111.46 30.08
CA LEU A 85 7.43 110.54 29.08
C LEU A 85 8.50 109.52 28.66
N LEU A 86 9.77 109.95 28.59
CA LEU A 86 10.92 109.08 28.33
C LEU A 86 11.15 108.13 29.50
N LEU A 87 11.07 108.60 30.75
CA LEU A 87 11.13 107.74 31.94
C LEU A 87 10.00 106.70 31.98
N ASN A 88 8.77 107.11 31.66
CA ASN A 88 7.63 106.17 31.57
C ASN A 88 7.84 105.15 30.44
N ALA A 89 8.37 105.59 29.29
CA ALA A 89 8.68 104.69 28.18
C ALA A 89 9.81 103.71 28.53
N GLU A 90 10.83 104.14 29.28
CA GLU A 90 11.89 103.27 29.80
C GLU A 90 11.32 102.22 30.76
N MET A 91 10.46 102.61 31.70
CA MET A 91 9.78 101.67 32.61
C MET A 91 8.90 100.66 31.87
N ASP A 92 8.15 101.12 30.85
CA ASP A 92 7.32 100.24 30.01
C ASP A 92 8.20 99.28 29.19
N LEU A 93 9.36 99.74 28.70
CA LEU A 93 10.30 98.93 27.94
C LEU A 93 10.91 97.84 28.84
N ASP A 94 11.37 98.20 30.04
CA ASP A 94 11.86 97.23 31.05
C ASP A 94 10.80 96.17 31.37
N GLU A 95 9.54 96.58 31.54
CA GLU A 95 8.45 95.65 31.82
C GLU A 95 8.16 94.71 30.63
N LYS A 96 8.24 95.24 29.40
CA LYS A 96 8.11 94.42 28.18
C LYS A 96 9.29 93.47 27.99
N GLU A 97 10.51 93.89 28.35
CA GLU A 97 11.69 93.03 28.35
C GLU A 97 11.55 91.88 29.36
N ARG A 98 11.10 92.16 30.60
CA ARG A 98 10.80 91.11 31.58
C ARG A 98 9.74 90.13 31.06
N GLN A 99 8.66 90.64 30.46
CA GLN A 99 7.62 89.79 29.86
C GLN A 99 8.17 88.93 28.70
N LEU A 100 9.05 89.49 27.87
CA LEU A 100 9.71 88.74 26.79
C LEU A 100 10.63 87.64 27.34
N GLU A 101 11.41 87.94 28.38
CA GLU A 101 12.27 86.95 29.04
C GLU A 101 11.46 85.81 29.66
N GLU A 102 10.35 86.12 30.35
CA GLU A 102 9.43 85.11 30.89
C GLU A 102 8.82 84.24 29.78
N GLN A 103 8.38 84.85 28.68
CA GLN A 103 7.86 84.13 27.53
C GLN A 103 8.93 83.25 26.88
N GLN A 104 10.16 83.75 26.74
CA GLN A 104 11.29 83.02 26.20
C GLN A 104 11.64 81.80 27.07
N ASN A 105 11.67 81.97 28.39
CA ASN A 105 11.87 80.88 29.34
C ASN A 105 10.75 79.84 29.25
N ARG A 106 9.49 80.27 29.07
CA ARG A 106 8.35 79.37 28.88
C ARG A 106 8.45 78.58 27.58
N VAL A 107 8.82 79.23 26.47
CA VAL A 107 9.03 78.57 25.17
C VAL A 107 10.16 77.55 25.24
N GLN A 108 11.27 77.87 25.92
CA GLN A 108 12.37 76.91 26.15
C GLN A 108 11.91 75.71 26.97
N SER A 109 11.14 75.95 28.05
CA SER A 109 10.57 74.87 28.87
C SER A 109 9.65 73.95 28.06
N LEU A 110 8.74 74.51 27.26
CA LEU A 110 7.86 73.74 26.37
C LEU A 110 8.65 72.97 25.31
N SER A 111 9.67 73.58 24.72
CA SER A 111 10.55 72.93 23.75
C SER A 111 11.29 71.74 24.37
N ASN A 112 11.76 71.87 25.61
CA ASN A 112 12.39 70.78 26.35
C ASN A 112 11.40 69.65 26.68
N VAL A 113 10.16 69.97 27.03
CA VAL A 113 9.10 68.97 27.26
C VAL A 113 8.77 68.23 25.97
N LEU A 114 8.61 68.95 24.85
CA LEU A 114 8.37 68.35 23.53
C LEU A 114 9.52 67.43 23.10
N ALA A 115 10.77 67.84 23.29
CA ALA A 115 11.93 66.99 23.00
C ALA A 115 11.93 65.70 23.84
N LYS A 116 11.58 65.79 25.13
CA LYS A 116 11.44 64.60 25.99
C LYS A 116 10.29 63.70 25.54
N GLN A 117 9.15 64.27 25.16
CA GLN A 117 8.00 63.52 24.65
C GLN A 117 8.36 62.81 23.33
N GLN A 118 9.08 63.47 22.42
CA GLN A 118 9.55 62.88 21.18
C GLN A 118 10.47 61.67 21.46
N ASN A 119 11.43 61.81 22.37
CA ASN A 119 12.30 60.70 22.75
C ASN A 119 11.52 59.49 23.30
N VAL A 120 10.48 59.72 24.10
CA VAL A 120 9.62 58.63 24.61
C VAL A 120 8.80 57.98 23.47
N LEU A 121 8.32 58.76 22.51
CA LEU A 121 7.64 58.23 21.32
C LEU A 121 8.59 57.38 20.48
N ASP A 122 9.82 57.82 20.26
CA ASP A 122 10.82 57.07 19.49
C ASP A 122 11.19 55.76 20.19
N MET A 123 11.35 55.79 21.52
CA MET A 123 11.59 54.59 22.32
C MET A 123 10.41 53.60 22.27
N THR A 124 9.17 54.10 22.39
CA THR A 124 7.99 53.23 22.32
C THR A 124 7.79 52.66 20.91
N ALA A 125 8.06 53.43 19.86
CA ALA A 125 8.06 52.93 18.48
C ALA A 125 9.10 51.82 18.27
N ALA A 126 10.33 52.02 18.74
CA ALA A 126 11.38 50.99 18.69
C ALA A 126 10.99 49.73 19.47
N GLN A 127 10.37 49.90 20.65
CA GLN A 127 9.89 48.79 21.46
C GLN A 127 8.78 48.00 20.76
N ILE A 128 7.82 48.68 20.12
CA ILE A 128 6.74 48.04 19.35
C ILE A 128 7.31 47.26 18.16
N SER A 129 8.28 47.83 17.43
CA SER A 129 8.96 47.15 16.32
C SER A 129 9.63 45.85 16.78
N ASN A 130 10.40 45.92 17.87
CA ASN A 130 11.08 44.75 18.43
C ASN A 130 10.08 43.67 18.92
N GLN A 131 8.99 44.09 19.57
CA GLN A 131 7.93 43.15 19.97
C GLN A 131 7.25 42.49 18.76
N GLN A 132 7.10 43.19 17.65
CA GLN A 132 6.53 42.62 16.43
C GLN A 132 7.49 41.59 15.81
N GLU A 133 8.78 41.90 15.71
CA GLU A 133 9.80 40.95 15.24
C GLU A 133 9.84 39.69 16.11
N GLN A 134 9.74 39.85 17.44
CA GLN A 134 9.69 38.73 18.37
C GLN A 134 8.42 37.87 18.17
N LYS A 135 7.25 38.48 17.96
CA LYS A 135 6.01 37.76 17.66
C LYS A 135 6.11 36.97 16.35
N ASP A 136 6.69 37.57 15.31
CA ASP A 136 6.87 36.93 14.02
C ASP A 136 7.84 35.75 14.11
N LEU A 137 8.90 35.86 14.93
CA LEU A 137 9.81 34.76 15.21
C LEU A 137 9.10 33.61 15.95
N VAL A 138 8.30 33.92 16.98
CA VAL A 138 7.52 32.92 17.73
C VAL A 138 6.50 32.23 16.82
N ALA A 139 5.85 32.98 15.93
CA ALA A 139 4.91 32.43 14.95
C ALA A 139 5.61 31.42 14.01
N LYS A 140 6.78 31.78 13.47
CA LYS A 140 7.59 30.88 12.63
C LYS A 140 8.04 29.63 13.39
N GLN A 141 8.48 29.78 14.63
CA GLN A 141 8.86 28.64 15.48
C GLN A 141 7.66 27.73 15.77
N SER A 142 6.49 28.31 16.04
CA SER A 142 5.25 27.55 16.25
C SER A 142 4.83 26.77 15.01
N GLU A 143 4.94 27.37 13.83
CA GLU A 143 4.66 26.69 12.56
C GLU A 143 5.64 25.53 12.31
N GLN A 144 6.94 25.74 12.57
CA GLN A 144 7.94 24.68 12.49
C GLN A 144 7.63 23.53 13.45
N LEU A 145 7.28 23.81 14.71
CA LEU A 145 6.91 22.78 15.67
C LEU A 145 5.65 22.01 15.25
N MET A 146 4.65 22.68 14.67
CA MET A 146 3.47 22.00 14.12
C MET A 146 3.84 21.09 12.95
N SER A 147 4.72 21.54 12.04
CA SER A 147 5.18 20.73 10.91
C SER A 147 5.94 19.47 11.37
N LEU A 148 6.84 19.60 12.34
CA LEU A 148 7.58 18.49 12.94
C LEU A 148 6.67 17.52 13.70
N THR A 149 5.64 18.06 14.38
CA THR A 149 4.65 17.24 15.09
C THR A 149 3.87 16.38 14.09
N LEU A 150 3.44 16.96 12.97
CA LEU A 150 2.71 16.26 11.91
C LEU A 150 3.59 15.20 11.23
N GLU A 151 4.87 15.50 10.99
CA GLU A 151 5.83 14.54 10.44
C GLU A 151 6.08 13.37 11.40
N ARG A 152 6.25 13.64 12.70
CA ARG A 152 6.37 12.60 13.73
C ARG A 152 5.15 11.69 13.77
N ASP A 153 3.95 12.26 13.68
CA ASP A 153 2.71 11.49 13.72
C ASP A 153 2.56 10.63 12.45
N ARG A 154 2.96 11.14 11.27
CA ARG A 154 3.06 10.33 10.04
C ARG A 154 4.03 9.15 10.18
N LEU A 155 5.24 9.39 10.70
CA LEU A 155 6.23 8.33 10.90
C LEU A 155 5.74 7.29 11.91
N ARG A 156 4.96 7.71 12.92
CA ARG A 156 4.33 6.80 13.87
C ARG A 156 3.30 5.90 13.19
N ASP A 157 2.44 6.47 12.35
CA ASP A 157 1.44 5.70 11.60
C ASP A 157 2.12 4.72 10.63
N GLU A 158 3.19 5.13 9.95
CA GLU A 158 3.96 4.26 9.06
C GLU A 158 4.62 3.10 9.81
N ARG A 159 5.25 3.38 10.96
CA ARG A 159 5.80 2.34 11.83
C ARG A 159 4.73 1.34 12.28
N ASP A 160 3.56 1.83 12.66
CA ASP A 160 2.47 0.97 13.15
C ASP A 160 1.92 0.09 12.00
N ARG A 161 1.85 0.60 10.77
CA ARG A 161 1.53 -0.19 9.56
C ARG A 161 2.56 -1.27 9.28
N LEU A 162 3.86 -0.93 9.25
CA LEU A 162 4.93 -1.89 9.02
C LEU A 162 4.96 -2.98 10.10
N TRP A 163 4.64 -2.63 11.35
CA TRP A 163 4.53 -3.61 12.43
C TRP A 163 3.37 -4.59 12.21
N GLN A 164 2.21 -4.11 11.75
CA GLN A 164 1.07 -4.96 11.39
C GLN A 164 1.41 -5.89 10.22
N GLU A 165 2.04 -5.38 9.16
CA GLU A 165 2.49 -6.20 8.02
C GLU A 165 3.48 -7.27 8.46
N ALA A 166 4.46 -6.93 9.31
CA ALA A 166 5.43 -7.88 9.83
C ALA A 166 4.77 -8.99 10.67
N ASN A 167 3.74 -8.66 11.47
CA ASN A 167 2.99 -9.66 12.21
C ASN A 167 2.19 -10.57 11.29
N HIS A 168 1.53 -10.00 10.28
CA HIS A 168 0.78 -10.77 9.29
C HIS A 168 1.68 -11.76 8.53
N LEU A 169 2.89 -11.34 8.14
CA LEU A 169 3.87 -12.23 7.51
C LEU A 169 4.33 -13.36 8.45
N ARG A 170 4.49 -13.10 9.76
CA ARG A 170 4.81 -14.15 10.73
C ARG A 170 3.66 -15.15 10.88
N GLU A 171 2.42 -14.68 10.93
CA GLU A 171 1.24 -15.54 10.99
C GLU A 171 1.13 -16.43 9.75
N LEU A 172 1.29 -15.85 8.56
CA LEU A 172 1.30 -16.60 7.30
C LEU A 172 2.40 -17.66 7.27
N ASN A 173 3.62 -17.30 7.71
CA ASN A 173 4.73 -18.22 7.81
C ASN A 173 4.43 -19.39 8.77
N HIS A 174 3.83 -19.12 9.93
CA HIS A 174 3.41 -20.16 10.86
C HIS A 174 2.36 -21.11 10.27
N VAL A 175 1.37 -20.58 9.54
CA VAL A 175 0.36 -21.41 8.87
C VAL A 175 1.01 -22.29 7.79
N GLN A 176 1.92 -21.73 6.99
CA GLN A 176 2.67 -22.49 5.99
C GLN A 176 3.53 -23.59 6.64
N GLN A 177 4.21 -23.29 7.74
CA GLN A 177 5.04 -24.26 8.45
C GLN A 177 4.21 -25.41 9.03
N ARG A 178 3.05 -25.13 9.63
CA ARG A 178 2.13 -26.18 10.09
C ARG A 178 1.64 -27.04 8.92
N SER A 179 1.28 -26.41 7.80
CA SER A 179 0.85 -27.15 6.61
C SER A 179 1.95 -28.06 6.07
N LEU A 180 3.20 -27.60 6.04
CA LEU A 180 4.35 -28.42 5.66
C LEU A 180 4.53 -29.60 6.62
N GLN A 181 4.49 -29.38 7.92
CA GLN A 181 4.59 -30.44 8.93
C GLN A 181 3.45 -31.48 8.80
N GLU A 182 2.22 -31.04 8.56
CA GLU A 182 1.09 -31.93 8.28
C GLU A 182 1.35 -32.76 7.03
N LYS A 183 1.87 -32.16 5.95
CA LYS A 183 2.21 -32.88 4.71
C LYS A 183 3.35 -33.86 4.90
N GLU A 184 4.37 -33.50 5.66
CA GLU A 184 5.48 -34.40 6.04
C GLU A 184 4.97 -35.60 6.84
N SER A 185 4.08 -35.38 7.81
CA SER A 185 3.47 -36.48 8.58
C SER A 185 2.59 -37.39 7.72
N GLN A 186 1.85 -36.81 6.76
CA GLN A 186 1.05 -37.58 5.78
C GLN A 186 1.94 -38.42 4.87
N LEU A 187 3.05 -37.87 4.38
CA LEU A 187 4.02 -38.60 3.56
C LEU A 187 4.67 -39.73 4.35
N SER A 188 5.11 -39.47 5.58
CA SER A 188 5.71 -40.50 6.45
C SER A 188 4.74 -41.65 6.74
N SER A 189 3.47 -41.35 7.00
CA SER A 189 2.42 -42.36 7.18
C SER A 189 2.18 -43.17 5.89
N ALA A 190 2.13 -42.50 4.73
CA ALA A 190 1.99 -43.17 3.44
C ALA A 190 3.19 -44.09 3.13
N GLU A 191 4.42 -43.64 3.40
CA GLU A 191 5.64 -44.44 3.26
C GLU A 191 5.62 -45.68 4.16
N ALA A 192 5.21 -45.55 5.42
CA ALA A 192 5.05 -46.68 6.33
C ALA A 192 3.99 -47.67 5.81
N SER A 193 2.87 -47.17 5.29
CA SER A 193 1.83 -48.02 4.67
C SER A 193 2.32 -48.73 3.41
N LEU A 194 3.16 -48.09 2.60
CA LEU A 194 3.76 -48.69 1.42
C LEU A 194 4.75 -49.79 1.83
N ALA A 195 5.59 -49.55 2.84
CA ALA A 195 6.54 -50.52 3.34
C ALA A 195 5.84 -51.79 3.88
N THR A 196 4.77 -51.62 4.66
CA THR A 196 3.96 -52.76 5.15
C THR A 196 3.29 -53.54 4.02
N ASN A 197 2.77 -52.85 2.99
CA ASN A 197 2.21 -53.49 1.80
C ASN A 197 3.27 -54.26 1.00
N GLN A 198 4.47 -53.68 0.82
CA GLN A 198 5.59 -54.36 0.16
C GLN A 198 6.00 -55.63 0.92
N GLN A 199 6.09 -55.57 2.24
CA GLN A 199 6.37 -56.74 3.06
C GLN A 199 5.27 -57.82 2.94
N ALA A 200 4.00 -57.42 2.88
CA ALA A 200 2.89 -58.34 2.68
C ALA A 200 2.91 -59.00 1.29
N LEU A 201 3.30 -58.26 0.24
CA LEU A 201 3.48 -58.80 -1.10
C LEU A 201 4.61 -59.84 -1.15
N LEU A 202 5.77 -59.54 -0.55
CA LEU A 202 6.89 -60.49 -0.48
C LEU A 202 6.49 -61.80 0.23
N LYS A 203 5.71 -61.70 1.32
CA LYS A 203 5.17 -62.89 2.00
C LYS A 203 4.26 -63.71 1.10
N ARG A 204 3.34 -63.06 0.38
CA ARG A 204 2.45 -63.74 -0.58
C ARG A 204 3.21 -64.38 -1.73
N GLU A 205 4.26 -63.74 -2.23
CA GLU A 205 5.13 -64.31 -3.26
C GLU A 205 5.86 -65.56 -2.75
N GLN A 206 6.36 -65.54 -1.51
CA GLN A 206 6.95 -66.72 -0.86
C GLN A 206 5.94 -67.86 -0.69
N GLU A 207 4.72 -67.55 -0.25
CA GLU A 207 3.63 -68.54 -0.12
C GLU A 207 3.25 -69.16 -1.47
N LEU A 208 3.17 -68.35 -2.54
CA LEU A 208 2.89 -68.84 -3.89
C LEU A 208 4.01 -69.75 -4.41
N CYS A 209 5.27 -69.39 -4.19
CA CYS A 209 6.42 -70.24 -4.53
C CYS A 209 6.37 -71.59 -3.79
N ALA A 210 6.01 -71.58 -2.50
CA ALA A 210 5.87 -72.80 -1.71
C ALA A 210 4.73 -73.69 -2.24
N LEU A 211 3.55 -73.10 -2.50
CA LEU A 211 2.41 -73.81 -3.09
C LEU A 211 2.73 -74.38 -4.48
N GLN A 212 3.49 -73.63 -5.30
CA GLN A 212 3.92 -74.10 -6.61
C GLN A 212 4.88 -75.29 -6.50
N ALA A 213 5.82 -75.26 -5.55
CA ALA A 213 6.71 -76.38 -5.27
C ALA A 213 5.94 -77.62 -4.77
N ASP A 214 4.95 -77.44 -3.90
CA ASP A 214 4.10 -78.53 -3.43
C ASP A 214 3.25 -79.12 -4.56
N HIS A 215 2.71 -78.27 -5.44
CA HIS A 215 1.98 -78.73 -6.62
C HIS A 215 2.86 -79.56 -7.57
N GLN A 216 4.10 -79.14 -7.79
CA GLN A 216 5.07 -79.92 -8.59
C GLN A 216 5.38 -81.27 -7.95
N ARG A 217 5.55 -81.34 -6.62
CA ARG A 217 5.75 -82.61 -5.90
C ARG A 217 4.55 -83.54 -6.08
N GLN A 218 3.33 -83.01 -5.96
CA GLN A 218 2.11 -83.78 -6.17
C GLN A 218 1.97 -84.27 -7.62
N GLN A 219 2.37 -83.47 -8.61
CA GLN A 219 2.39 -83.89 -10.02
C GLN A 219 3.31 -85.09 -10.23
N VAL A 220 4.54 -85.04 -9.68
CA VAL A 220 5.49 -86.16 -9.75
C VAL A 220 4.93 -87.40 -9.05
N GLU A 221 4.35 -87.25 -7.86
CA GLU A 221 3.72 -88.37 -7.13
C GLU A 221 2.57 -89.00 -7.93
N ILE A 222 1.72 -88.19 -8.58
CA ILE A 222 0.64 -88.68 -9.44
C ILE A 222 1.22 -89.42 -10.66
N GLU A 223 2.28 -88.90 -11.29
CA GLU A 223 2.97 -89.55 -12.41
C GLU A 223 3.52 -90.93 -11.99
N GLU A 224 4.22 -91.00 -10.85
CA GLU A 224 4.74 -92.26 -10.28
C GLU A 224 3.61 -93.26 -10.00
N LEU A 225 2.47 -92.81 -9.45
CA LEU A 225 1.30 -93.65 -9.21
C LEU A 225 0.67 -94.13 -10.52
N CYS A 226 0.55 -93.27 -11.54
CA CYS A 226 0.06 -93.65 -12.86
C CYS A 226 0.96 -94.69 -13.52
N GLU A 227 2.29 -94.55 -13.43
CA GLU A 227 3.25 -95.54 -13.91
C GLU A 227 3.12 -96.87 -13.16
N ALA A 228 2.97 -96.84 -11.84
CA ALA A 228 2.77 -98.03 -11.03
C ALA A 228 1.46 -98.76 -11.38
N VAL A 229 0.36 -98.01 -11.61
CA VAL A 229 -0.92 -98.55 -12.07
C VAL A 229 -0.77 -99.17 -13.46
N ALA A 230 -0.15 -98.47 -14.42
CA ALA A 230 0.07 -98.99 -15.77
C ALA A 230 0.91 -100.27 -15.77
N TRP A 231 1.93 -100.35 -14.91
CA TRP A 231 2.73 -101.56 -14.73
C TRP A 231 1.89 -102.73 -14.20
N ARG A 232 1.03 -102.47 -13.19
CA ARG A 232 0.10 -103.47 -12.63
C ARG A 232 -0.95 -103.92 -13.64
N GLU A 233 -1.51 -103.01 -14.43
CA GLU A 233 -2.43 -103.34 -15.52
C GLU A 233 -1.74 -104.26 -16.55
N GLY A 234 -0.50 -103.92 -16.94
CA GLY A 234 0.30 -104.77 -17.81
C GLY A 234 0.62 -106.16 -17.22
N GLU A 235 0.82 -106.27 -15.90
CA GLU A 235 0.96 -107.55 -15.21
C GLU A 235 -0.35 -108.35 -15.22
N VAL A 236 -1.48 -107.71 -14.92
CA VAL A 236 -2.81 -108.31 -14.96
C VAL A 236 -3.14 -108.82 -16.38
N ASP A 237 -2.83 -108.05 -17.42
CA ASP A 237 -3.07 -108.45 -18.81
C ASP A 237 -2.20 -109.65 -19.23
N ARG A 238 -0.98 -109.76 -18.72
CA ARG A 238 -0.16 -110.98 -18.89
C ARG A 238 -0.81 -112.17 -18.20
N ILE A 239 -1.29 -112.02 -16.96
CA ILE A 239 -1.97 -113.09 -16.21
C ILE A 239 -3.26 -113.51 -16.93
N ARG A 240 -4.06 -112.55 -17.42
CA ARG A 240 -5.26 -112.81 -18.23
C ARG A 240 -4.93 -113.57 -19.50
N SER A 241 -3.90 -113.14 -20.23
CA SER A 241 -3.44 -113.83 -21.45
C SER A 241 -2.98 -115.27 -21.16
N GLN A 242 -2.30 -115.50 -20.03
CA GLN A 242 -1.94 -116.84 -19.57
C GLN A 242 -3.18 -117.68 -19.24
N LEU A 243 -4.14 -117.11 -18.50
CA LEU A 243 -5.42 -117.77 -18.20
C LEU A 243 -6.16 -118.14 -19.47
N ASP A 244 -6.24 -117.25 -20.47
CA ASP A 244 -6.87 -117.55 -21.77
C ASP A 244 -6.20 -118.72 -22.48
N ILE A 245 -4.86 -118.83 -22.42
CA ILE A 245 -4.11 -119.98 -22.96
C ILE A 245 -4.46 -121.26 -22.18
N TYR A 246 -4.50 -121.20 -20.86
CA TYR A 246 -4.87 -122.35 -20.00
C TYR A 246 -6.32 -122.77 -20.23
N GLU A 247 -7.26 -121.83 -20.30
CA GLU A 247 -8.66 -122.09 -20.63
C GLU A 247 -8.81 -122.69 -22.02
N ALA A 248 -8.10 -122.17 -23.02
CA ALA A 248 -8.11 -122.76 -24.36
C ALA A 248 -7.54 -124.19 -24.36
N ALA A 249 -6.51 -124.46 -23.56
CA ALA A 249 -5.96 -125.80 -23.36
C ALA A 249 -6.95 -126.72 -22.61
N GLU A 250 -7.65 -126.22 -21.60
CA GLU A 250 -8.71 -126.96 -20.91
C GLU A 250 -9.91 -127.25 -21.79
N ARG A 251 -10.40 -126.27 -22.58
CA ARG A 251 -11.47 -126.48 -23.56
C ARG A 251 -11.08 -127.57 -24.56
N ARG A 252 -9.81 -127.63 -24.99
CA ARG A 252 -9.29 -128.74 -25.81
C ARG A 252 -9.29 -130.08 -25.05
N LYS A 253 -8.97 -130.11 -23.75
CA LYS A 253 -9.06 -131.34 -22.94
C LYS A 253 -10.51 -131.80 -22.72
N HIS A 254 -11.42 -130.86 -22.46
CA HIS A 254 -12.83 -131.12 -22.25
C HIS A 254 -13.59 -131.42 -23.55
N SER A 255 -13.15 -130.94 -24.72
CA SER A 255 -13.74 -131.32 -26.00
C SER A 255 -13.57 -132.82 -26.32
N TYR A 256 -12.63 -133.52 -25.67
CA TYR A 256 -12.51 -134.99 -25.72
C TYR A 256 -13.28 -135.71 -24.60
N ARG A 257 -13.97 -134.99 -23.70
CA ARG A 257 -14.78 -135.53 -22.59
C ARG A 257 -16.27 -135.16 -22.67
N SER A 258 -16.73 -134.56 -23.77
CA SER A 258 -18.15 -134.32 -24.05
C SER A 258 -18.83 -135.56 -24.61
N GLY A 259 -19.05 -136.52 -23.72
CA GLY A 259 -19.79 -137.75 -24.00
C GLY A 259 -20.28 -138.42 -22.74
N SER A 260 -20.92 -137.68 -21.82
CA SER A 260 -21.88 -138.25 -20.86
C SER A 260 -22.55 -137.18 -19.99
N SER A 261 -23.86 -137.34 -19.82
CA SER A 261 -24.70 -136.82 -18.73
C SER A 261 -25.26 -135.40 -18.85
N SER A 262 -26.45 -135.38 -19.47
CA SER A 262 -27.64 -134.64 -19.06
C SER A 262 -27.83 -134.55 -17.53
N PHE A 263 -28.68 -133.60 -17.09
CA PHE A 263 -29.80 -133.81 -16.15
C PHE A 263 -29.92 -132.80 -14.96
N LEU A 264 -30.92 -131.91 -15.10
CA LEU A 264 -31.80 -131.26 -14.09
C LEU A 264 -31.33 -130.19 -13.07
N GLY A 265 -32.21 -129.18 -12.95
CA GLY A 265 -32.46 -128.30 -11.77
C GLY A 265 -32.10 -126.84 -12.03
N ARG A 266 -32.97 -125.83 -12.19
CA ARG A 266 -34.30 -125.46 -11.64
C ARG A 266 -34.38 -125.34 -10.11
N VAL A 267 -33.95 -124.18 -9.58
CA VAL A 267 -34.47 -123.46 -8.37
C VAL A 267 -33.95 -122.00 -8.52
N ALA A 268 -34.72 -120.92 -8.70
CA ALA A 268 -35.69 -120.23 -7.83
C ALA A 268 -35.12 -119.68 -6.50
N SER A 269 -35.48 -118.42 -6.20
CA SER A 269 -35.40 -117.72 -4.89
C SER A 269 -34.02 -117.28 -4.37
N ALA A 270 -33.84 -116.12 -3.73
CA ALA A 270 -34.74 -115.03 -3.33
C ALA A 270 -33.92 -113.83 -2.79
N ARG A 271 -34.54 -112.64 -2.83
CA ARG A 271 -34.52 -111.57 -1.81
C ARG A 271 -33.17 -111.08 -1.24
N SER A 272 -32.92 -109.77 -1.35
CA SER A 272 -33.11 -108.89 -0.19
C SER A 272 -33.10 -107.40 -0.56
N LEU A 273 -34.13 -106.71 -0.04
CA LEU A 273 -34.22 -105.29 0.37
C LEU A 273 -33.95 -104.22 -0.70
N ASP A 274 -34.97 -103.56 -1.26
CA ASP A 274 -36.01 -102.75 -0.60
C ASP A 274 -35.41 -101.63 0.28
N GLY A 275 -35.84 -100.41 -0.02
CA GLY A 275 -35.25 -99.17 0.44
C GLY A 275 -35.57 -98.00 -0.49
N SER A 276 -36.77 -97.98 -1.07
CA SER A 276 -37.38 -96.72 -1.44
C SER A 276 -37.91 -96.07 -0.16
N GLU A 277 -37.45 -94.88 0.20
CA GLU A 277 -38.40 -93.87 0.65
C GLU A 277 -38.00 -92.47 0.13
N PRO A 278 -39.01 -91.68 -0.29
CA PRO A 278 -38.90 -90.31 -0.74
C PRO A 278 -39.15 -89.34 0.43
N GLY A 279 -38.62 -88.13 0.29
CA GLY A 279 -39.11 -86.97 1.04
C GLY A 279 -38.12 -86.44 2.07
N SER A 280 -37.63 -85.23 1.81
CA SER A 280 -38.03 -84.07 2.62
C SER A 280 -37.14 -82.87 2.31
N SER A 281 -37.82 -81.78 1.99
CA SER A 281 -37.48 -80.44 2.48
C SER A 281 -36.23 -79.76 1.89
N LEU A 282 -36.51 -78.87 0.94
CA LEU A 282 -36.19 -77.44 1.03
C LEU A 282 -35.40 -77.04 2.29
N SER A 283 -34.10 -76.71 2.15
CA SER A 283 -33.51 -75.47 2.66
C SER A 283 -31.98 -75.50 2.63
N SER A 284 -31.43 -74.31 2.41
CA SER A 284 -30.04 -73.92 2.67
C SER A 284 -29.01 -74.33 1.62
N ALA A 285 -29.09 -73.67 0.46
CA ALA A 285 -27.89 -73.26 -0.24
C ALA A 285 -27.03 -72.38 0.69
N GLN A 286 -25.90 -72.90 1.16
CA GLN A 286 -24.80 -72.08 1.66
C GLN A 286 -23.86 -71.79 0.49
N PRO A 287 -23.72 -70.53 0.05
CA PRO A 287 -22.46 -70.08 -0.50
C PRO A 287 -21.66 -69.43 0.63
N SER A 288 -20.55 -70.08 0.93
CA SER A 288 -19.22 -69.46 0.93
C SER A 288 -19.11 -68.03 1.47
N ALA A 289 -18.45 -67.95 2.62
CA ALA A 289 -17.87 -66.74 3.18
C ALA A 289 -16.96 -66.01 2.17
N ARG A 290 -17.36 -64.79 1.79
CA ARG A 290 -16.49 -63.71 1.28
C ARG A 290 -17.25 -62.42 1.61
N GLY A 291 -16.91 -61.67 2.63
CA GLY A 291 -15.66 -60.91 2.71
C GLY A 291 -15.97 -59.44 2.44
N GLU A 292 -16.37 -58.74 3.50
CA GLU A 292 -16.13 -57.32 3.82
C GLU A 292 -15.78 -56.27 2.74
N ARG A 293 -16.51 -55.15 2.82
CA ARG A 293 -16.20 -53.74 2.45
C ARG A 293 -16.46 -53.26 1.01
N ARG A 294 -17.41 -52.33 0.87
CA ARG A 294 -17.14 -50.86 0.93
C ARG A 294 -18.43 -50.04 0.90
N ASN A 295 -18.59 -49.18 1.91
CA ASN A 295 -19.35 -47.93 1.83
C ASN A 295 -18.67 -47.02 0.80
N GLU A 296 -19.34 -46.67 -0.29
CA GLU A 296 -19.14 -45.38 -0.95
C GLU A 296 -20.49 -44.79 -1.34
N SER A 297 -20.67 -43.57 -0.88
CA SER A 297 -21.80 -42.67 -0.99
C SER A 297 -22.04 -42.18 -2.42
N SER A 298 -23.33 -42.12 -2.79
CA SER A 298 -23.98 -40.97 -3.43
C SER A 298 -23.40 -40.40 -4.73
N VAL A 299 -23.98 -40.76 -5.89
CA VAL A 299 -24.25 -39.84 -7.02
C VAL A 299 -25.46 -40.36 -7.85
N PRO A 300 -26.41 -39.50 -8.27
CA PRO A 300 -27.58 -39.92 -9.05
C PRO A 300 -27.32 -39.96 -10.56
N SER A 301 -27.98 -40.91 -11.21
CA SER A 301 -28.04 -41.08 -12.67
C SER A 301 -28.94 -40.01 -13.32
N THR A 302 -28.45 -39.39 -14.40
CA THR A 302 -29.25 -38.71 -15.42
C THR A 302 -29.39 -39.65 -16.63
N PRO A 303 -30.56 -39.76 -17.28
CA PRO A 303 -30.74 -40.71 -18.37
C PRO A 303 -30.26 -40.15 -19.71
N GLY A 304 -29.59 -40.99 -20.49
CA GLY A 304 -29.26 -40.74 -21.89
C GLY A 304 -30.37 -41.25 -22.82
N ALA A 305 -30.82 -40.40 -23.74
CA ALA A 305 -31.49 -40.78 -24.97
C ALA A 305 -30.53 -40.49 -26.14
N GLY A 306 -30.25 -41.52 -26.94
CA GLY A 306 -29.39 -41.41 -28.12
C GLY A 306 -30.10 -40.79 -29.32
N ILE A 307 -29.32 -40.34 -30.31
CA ILE A 307 -29.66 -40.30 -31.74
C ILE A 307 -28.42 -39.88 -32.56
N HIS A 308 -28.03 -40.76 -33.48
CA HIS A 308 -27.32 -40.61 -34.77
C HIS A 308 -26.08 -39.71 -34.96
N GLY A 309 -24.98 -40.35 -35.37
CA GLY A 309 -24.37 -40.08 -36.69
C GLY A 309 -23.07 -39.24 -36.77
N ALA A 310 -22.04 -39.90 -37.35
CA ALA A 310 -20.97 -39.35 -38.20
C ALA A 310 -19.53 -39.17 -37.65
N VAL A 311 -18.66 -40.10 -38.10
CA VAL A 311 -17.33 -39.95 -38.73
C VAL A 311 -16.24 -39.03 -38.10
N SER A 312 -15.21 -39.68 -37.52
CA SER A 312 -13.74 -39.37 -37.50
C SER A 312 -13.18 -38.01 -37.01
N PRO A 313 -11.86 -37.90 -36.70
CA PRO A 313 -10.93 -38.85 -36.08
C PRO A 313 -10.27 -38.28 -34.79
N ALA A 314 -9.48 -39.14 -34.16
CA ALA A 314 -8.74 -38.93 -32.90
C ALA A 314 -8.04 -37.56 -32.77
N SER A 315 -8.38 -36.85 -31.69
CA SER A 315 -7.51 -35.81 -31.13
C SER A 315 -7.49 -35.93 -29.62
N SER A 316 -6.26 -36.06 -29.12
CA SER A 316 -5.87 -36.39 -27.75
C SER A 316 -6.51 -35.44 -26.72
N ARG A 317 -7.58 -35.89 -26.05
CA ARG A 317 -8.14 -35.18 -24.89
C ARG A 317 -7.46 -35.66 -23.63
N ARG A 318 -6.36 -35.01 -23.29
CA ARG A 318 -5.83 -34.96 -21.92
C ARG A 318 -6.91 -34.31 -21.06
N ALA A 319 -7.53 -35.08 -20.18
CA ALA A 319 -8.52 -34.59 -19.23
C ALA A 319 -7.85 -33.57 -18.29
N LEU A 320 -7.99 -32.29 -18.63
CA LEU A 320 -7.69 -31.20 -17.71
C LEU A 320 -8.75 -31.25 -16.61
N ARG A 321 -8.26 -31.39 -15.38
CA ARG A 321 -9.06 -31.28 -14.16
C ARG A 321 -9.95 -30.02 -14.21
N PRO A 322 -11.13 -30.04 -13.60
CA PRO A 322 -11.94 -28.84 -13.45
C PRO A 322 -11.10 -27.78 -12.73
N VAL A 323 -10.74 -26.71 -13.44
CA VAL A 323 -10.18 -25.51 -12.85
C VAL A 323 -11.25 -24.95 -11.93
N ALA A 324 -10.89 -24.72 -10.66
CA ALA A 324 -11.79 -24.18 -9.64
C ALA A 324 -12.52 -22.93 -10.18
N PRO A 325 -13.80 -22.72 -9.83
CA PRO A 325 -14.55 -21.59 -10.36
C PRO A 325 -13.88 -20.29 -9.94
N LEU A 326 -13.44 -19.48 -10.90
CA LEU A 326 -13.10 -18.06 -10.73
C LEU A 326 -14.32 -17.20 -10.29
N ALA A 327 -15.36 -17.84 -9.75
CA ALA A 327 -16.62 -17.23 -9.35
C ALA A 327 -16.55 -16.60 -7.95
N SER A 328 -15.48 -16.83 -7.18
CA SER A 328 -15.31 -16.23 -5.85
C SER A 328 -14.47 -14.95 -5.83
N MET A 329 -13.97 -14.47 -6.97
CA MET A 329 -13.24 -13.21 -7.03
C MET A 329 -14.20 -12.05 -7.24
N ASP A 330 -14.10 -11.05 -6.37
CA ASP A 330 -14.86 -9.82 -6.50
C ASP A 330 -14.50 -9.09 -7.80
N LYS A 331 -15.44 -8.31 -8.32
CA LYS A 331 -15.32 -7.66 -9.64
C LYS A 331 -14.09 -6.75 -9.72
N GLU A 332 -13.72 -6.12 -8.61
CA GLU A 332 -12.55 -5.24 -8.47
C GLU A 332 -11.24 -6.04 -8.44
N GLU A 333 -11.17 -7.12 -7.65
CA GLU A 333 -10.01 -8.02 -7.63
C GLU A 333 -9.78 -8.67 -9.00
N ARG A 334 -10.86 -9.02 -9.71
CA ARG A 334 -10.79 -9.55 -11.07
C ARG A 334 -10.28 -8.51 -12.07
N ALA A 335 -10.67 -7.25 -11.93
CA ALA A 335 -10.15 -6.18 -12.77
C ALA A 335 -8.65 -5.93 -12.49
N ALA A 336 -8.23 -5.94 -11.22
CA ALA A 336 -6.84 -5.80 -10.81
C ALA A 336 -5.98 -7.00 -11.26
N PHE A 337 -6.49 -8.22 -11.18
CA PHE A 337 -5.79 -9.40 -11.69
C PHE A 337 -5.61 -9.33 -13.22
N LEU A 338 -6.67 -8.96 -13.95
CA LEU A 338 -6.64 -8.91 -15.41
C LEU A 338 -5.83 -7.73 -15.96
N SER A 339 -5.61 -6.66 -15.19
CA SER A 339 -4.72 -5.57 -15.60
C SER A 339 -3.25 -6.00 -15.69
N HIS A 340 -2.85 -7.01 -14.92
CA HIS A 340 -1.49 -7.59 -14.95
C HIS A 340 -1.28 -8.57 -16.12
N PHE A 341 -2.35 -9.04 -16.77
CA PHE A 341 -2.28 -10.01 -17.87
C PHE A 341 -3.09 -9.54 -19.09
N PRO A 342 -2.49 -8.74 -20.00
CA PRO A 342 -3.18 -8.13 -21.14
C PRO A 342 -3.89 -9.15 -22.05
N MET A 343 -3.28 -10.32 -22.23
CA MET A 343 -3.86 -11.41 -23.01
C MET A 343 -5.10 -12.02 -22.34
N ALA A 344 -5.06 -12.18 -21.01
CA ALA A 344 -6.20 -12.70 -20.24
C ALA A 344 -7.37 -11.71 -20.26
N SER A 345 -7.09 -10.41 -20.13
CA SER A 345 -8.09 -9.34 -20.25
C SER A 345 -8.80 -9.36 -21.61
N ARG A 346 -8.04 -9.54 -22.70
CA ARG A 346 -8.59 -9.64 -24.06
C ARG A 346 -9.49 -10.86 -24.22
N THR A 347 -9.09 -12.02 -23.71
CA THR A 347 -9.91 -13.24 -23.76
C THR A 347 -11.19 -13.12 -22.94
N GLU A 348 -11.13 -12.49 -21.76
CA GLU A 348 -12.31 -12.30 -20.91
C GLU A 348 -13.32 -11.36 -21.58
N ARG A 349 -12.86 -10.26 -22.19
CA ARG A 349 -13.74 -9.33 -22.93
C ARG A 349 -14.45 -10.03 -24.09
N HIS A 350 -13.75 -10.91 -24.81
CA HIS A 350 -14.32 -11.67 -25.92
C HIS A 350 -15.38 -12.69 -25.47
N LEU A 351 -15.13 -13.35 -24.34
CA LEU A 351 -16.11 -14.26 -23.73
C LEU A 351 -17.36 -13.52 -23.24
N ARG A 352 -17.21 -12.34 -22.61
CA ARG A 352 -18.33 -11.51 -22.18
C ARG A 352 -19.18 -11.02 -23.35
N HIS A 353 -18.57 -10.62 -24.46
CA HIS A 353 -19.32 -10.28 -25.68
C HIS A 353 -20.12 -11.46 -26.19
N ARG A 354 -19.52 -12.67 -26.26
CA ARG A 354 -20.26 -13.87 -26.70
C ARG A 354 -21.44 -14.21 -25.80
N ILE A 355 -21.29 -14.08 -24.48
CA ILE A 355 -22.37 -14.36 -23.52
C ILE A 355 -23.50 -13.32 -23.66
N ASN A 356 -23.15 -12.05 -23.83
CA ASN A 356 -24.13 -10.99 -24.03
C ASN A 356 -24.86 -11.14 -25.37
N ASP A 357 -24.14 -11.51 -26.44
CA ASP A 357 -24.73 -11.78 -27.76
C ASP A 357 -25.66 -13.01 -27.74
N SER A 358 -25.32 -14.05 -26.97
CA SER A 358 -26.19 -15.22 -26.80
C SER A 358 -27.45 -14.91 -26.00
N ASN A 359 -27.38 -13.98 -25.04
CA ASN A 359 -28.52 -13.54 -24.23
C ASN A 359 -29.45 -12.57 -24.97
N HIS A 360 -29.09 -12.09 -26.17
CA HIS A 360 -29.96 -11.26 -27.02
C HIS A 360 -30.67 -12.04 -28.13
N ARG A 361 -30.38 -13.34 -28.28
CA ARG A 361 -31.02 -14.22 -29.26
C ARG A 361 -32.12 -15.12 -28.67
N TYR A 362 -32.33 -15.04 -27.37
CA TYR A 362 -33.48 -15.56 -26.63
C TYR A 362 -34.28 -14.38 -26.09
#